data_AF-A0A7C5ZC21-F1
#
_entry.id   AF-A0A7C5ZC21-F1
#
_cell.length_a   1.000
_cell.length_b   1.000
_cell.length_c   1.000
_cell.angle_alpha   90.00
_cell.angle_beta   90.00
_cell.angle_gamma   90.00
#
_symmetry.space_group_name_H-M   'P 1'
#
loop_
_entity.id
_entity.type
_entity.pdbx_description
1 polymer ?
#
loop_
_entity_poly.entity_id
_entity_poly.type
_entity_poly.pdbx_seq_one_letter_code
_entity_poly.pdbx_strand_id
1 'polypeptide(L)'
;MARTETARERREKREQFQSFNRPKLKITRTSASGKVYIDYKDTETLRKMMSGNGKILSRKRTGATAMEQRMLARAIKRARYMALLPYVTTAM
;
A
#
# COMPACT_ATOMS: atom_id res chain seq x y z
N MET A 1 6.25 29.71 36.64
CA MET A 1 6.72 28.31 36.70
C MET A 1 5.90 27.49 35.72
N ALA A 2 6.49 27.07 34.59
CA ALA A 2 5.78 26.25 33.60
C ALA A 2 5.63 24.82 34.13
N ARG A 3 4.39 24.32 34.22
CA ARG A 3 4.12 22.91 34.56
C ARG A 3 4.75 22.04 33.48
N THR A 4 5.78 21.28 33.81
CA THR A 4 6.35 20.27 32.92
C THR A 4 5.36 19.13 32.80
N GLU A 5 4.92 18.83 31.58
CA GLU A 5 4.00 17.72 31.30
C GLU A 5 4.52 16.42 31.91
N THR A 6 3.67 15.69 32.63
CA THR A 6 4.06 14.45 33.28
C THR A 6 4.27 13.33 32.26
N ALA A 7 5.10 12.34 32.58
CA ALA A 7 5.37 11.22 31.67
C ALA A 7 4.11 10.44 31.27
N ARG A 8 3.05 10.48 32.09
CA ARG A 8 1.74 9.88 31.81
C ARG A 8 0.97 10.64 30.74
N GLU A 9 0.88 11.97 30.83
CA GLU A 9 0.21 12.83 29.85
C GLU A 9 0.83 12.68 28.44
N ARG A 10 2.16 12.53 28.36
CA ARG A 10 2.88 12.28 27.09
C ARG A 10 2.53 10.92 26.48
N ARG A 11 2.25 9.91 27.32
CA ARG A 11 1.87 8.56 26.88
C ARG A 11 0.42 8.52 26.40
N GLU A 12 -0.48 9.16 27.14
CA GLU A 12 -1.91 9.26 26.79
C GLU A 12 -2.10 10.02 25.47
N LYS A 13 -1.40 11.16 25.27
CA LYS A 13 -1.39 11.85 23.97
C LYS A 13 -0.88 10.94 22.85
N ARG A 14 0.20 10.20 23.05
CA ARG A 14 0.74 9.24 22.06
C ARG A 14 -0.27 8.15 21.70
N GLU A 15 -0.97 7.61 22.68
CA GLU A 15 -2.01 6.59 22.49
C GLU A 15 -3.23 7.17 21.75
N GLN A 16 -3.58 8.44 22.03
CA GLN A 16 -4.66 9.15 21.33
C GLN A 16 -4.35 9.49 19.87
N PHE A 17 -3.07 9.64 19.52
CA PHE A 17 -2.59 9.76 18.14
C PHE A 17 -2.32 8.39 17.48
N GLN A 18 -2.45 7.28 18.21
CA GLN A 18 -2.11 5.96 17.73
C GLN A 18 -3.33 5.19 17.20
N SER A 19 -3.07 4.57 16.05
CA SER A 19 -3.92 3.58 15.38
C SER A 19 -5.13 4.13 14.61
N PHE A 20 -4.86 4.92 13.57
CA PHE A 20 -5.64 4.76 12.33
C PHE A 20 -5.35 3.37 11.76
N ASN A 21 -6.11 2.37 12.21
CA ASN A 21 -6.07 1.03 11.65
C ASN A 21 -6.67 1.12 10.23
N ARG A 22 -5.81 1.40 9.24
CA ARG A 22 -6.24 1.50 7.85
C ARG A 22 -6.53 0.10 7.34
N PRO A 23 -7.72 -0.13 6.76
CA PRO A 23 -8.08 -1.45 6.27
C PRO A 23 -7.10 -1.92 5.19
N LYS A 24 -6.66 -3.17 5.30
CA LYS A 24 -5.79 -3.81 4.30
C LYS A 24 -6.54 -3.94 2.98
N LEU A 25 -5.95 -3.45 1.90
CA LEU A 25 -6.51 -3.67 0.56
C LEU A 25 -6.16 -5.09 0.10
N LYS A 26 -7.18 -5.92 -0.11
CA LYS A 26 -7.04 -7.27 -0.65
C LYS A 26 -6.88 -7.21 -2.16
N ILE A 27 -5.75 -7.70 -2.67
CA ILE A 27 -5.41 -7.67 -4.10
C ILE A 27 -4.99 -9.04 -4.65
N THR A 28 -4.86 -10.04 -3.79
CA THR A 28 -4.45 -11.39 -4.16
C THR A 28 -5.63 -12.17 -4.72
N ARG A 29 -5.36 -12.98 -5.75
CA ARG A 29 -6.30 -13.94 -6.32
C ARG A 29 -5.74 -15.34 -6.17
N THR A 30 -6.63 -16.32 -6.07
CA THR A 30 -6.28 -17.74 -6.03
C THR A 30 -6.70 -18.38 -7.34
N SER A 31 -5.76 -19.06 -8.00
CA SER A 31 -6.05 -19.84 -9.21
C SER A 31 -6.75 -21.16 -8.87
N ALA A 32 -7.32 -21.83 -9.88
CA ALA A 32 -7.94 -23.15 -9.71
C ALA A 32 -6.98 -24.21 -9.14
N SER A 33 -5.67 -24.06 -9.37
CA SER A 33 -4.63 -24.92 -8.80
C SER A 33 -4.17 -24.50 -7.40
N GLY A 34 -4.87 -23.57 -6.74
CA GLY A 34 -4.55 -23.09 -5.39
C GLY A 34 -3.40 -22.08 -5.32
N LYS A 35 -2.74 -21.76 -6.45
CA LYS A 35 -1.64 -20.80 -6.47
C LYS A 35 -2.16 -19.37 -6.28
N VAL A 36 -1.62 -18.67 -5.29
CA VAL A 36 -1.89 -17.25 -5.04
C VAL A 36 -1.06 -16.39 -6.01
N TYR A 37 -1.71 -15.46 -6.68
CA TYR A 37 -1.05 -14.52 -7.61
C TYR A 37 -1.74 -13.15 -7.60
N ILE A 38 -1.07 -12.17 -8.19
CA ILE A 38 -1.66 -10.85 -8.50
C ILE A 38 -1.60 -10.72 -10.02
N ASP A 39 -2.75 -10.54 -10.65
CA ASP A 39 -2.83 -10.39 -12.09
C ASP A 39 -2.29 -9.02 -12.50
N TYR A 40 -1.35 -9.00 -13.45
CA TYR A 40 -0.83 -7.75 -13.99
C TYR A 40 -1.79 -7.10 -15.00
N LYS A 41 -2.77 -7.85 -15.48
CA LYS A 41 -3.78 -7.39 -16.44
C LYS A 41 -4.94 -6.66 -15.78
N ASP A 42 -5.12 -6.84 -14.47
CA ASP A 42 -6.13 -6.11 -13.69
C ASP A 42 -5.63 -4.70 -13.36
N THR A 43 -5.70 -3.82 -14.36
CA THR A 43 -5.20 -2.44 -14.24
C THR A 43 -5.97 -1.63 -13.22
N GLU A 44 -7.25 -1.91 -13.00
CA GLU A 44 -8.09 -1.15 -12.07
C GLU A 44 -7.62 -1.36 -10.62
N THR A 45 -7.41 -2.62 -10.24
CA THR A 45 -6.89 -2.97 -8.92
C THR A 45 -5.46 -2.46 -8.73
N LEU A 46 -4.62 -2.55 -9.75
CA LEU A 46 -3.24 -2.07 -9.69
C LEU A 46 -3.14 -0.54 -9.61
N ARG A 47 -4.03 0.22 -10.25
CA ARG A 47 -4.09 1.68 -10.14
C ARG A 47 -4.35 2.13 -8.70
N LYS A 48 -5.21 1.41 -7.94
CA LYS A 48 -5.46 1.67 -6.52
C LYS A 48 -4.20 1.47 -5.65
N MET A 49 -3.24 0.68 -6.13
CA MET A 49 -1.96 0.41 -5.47
C MET A 49 -0.83 1.37 -5.89
N MET A 50 -1.14 2.37 -6.71
CA MET A 50 -0.20 3.39 -7.17
C MET A 50 -0.57 4.76 -6.61
N SER A 51 0.42 5.64 -6.48
CA SER A 51 0.20 7.06 -6.18
C SER A 51 -0.29 7.78 -7.45
N GLY A 52 -0.81 9.00 -7.27
CA GLY A 52 -1.22 9.86 -8.39
C GLY A 52 -0.12 10.07 -9.44
N ASN A 53 1.15 10.13 -9.01
CA ASN A 53 2.34 10.29 -9.86
C ASN A 53 2.85 8.96 -10.47
N GLY A 54 2.13 7.85 -10.28
CA GLY A 54 2.52 6.56 -10.83
C GLY A 54 3.61 5.83 -10.03
N LYS A 55 3.90 6.18 -8.78
CA LYS A 55 4.81 5.39 -7.90
C LYS A 55 4.05 4.27 -7.21
N ILE A 56 4.71 3.16 -6.90
CA ILE A 56 4.08 2.06 -6.14
C ILE A 56 3.90 2.51 -4.68
N LEU A 57 2.71 2.31 -4.12
CA LEU A 57 2.45 2.62 -2.72
C LEU A 57 3.28 1.75 -1.78
N SER A 58 3.72 2.33 -0.66
CA SER A 58 4.49 1.61 0.35
C SER A 58 3.64 0.55 1.06
N ARG A 59 4.28 -0.49 1.57
CA ARG A 59 3.64 -1.56 2.35
C ARG A 59 2.79 -1.02 3.51
N LYS A 60 3.25 0.03 4.20
CA LYS A 60 2.53 0.67 5.31
C LYS A 60 1.20 1.29 4.85
N ARG A 61 1.14 1.78 3.61
CA ARG A 61 -0.08 2.37 3.04
C ARG A 61 -1.04 1.31 2.50
N THR A 62 -0.53 0.22 1.94
CA THR A 62 -1.36 -0.85 1.36
C THR A 62 -1.85 -1.86 2.41
N GLY A 63 -1.14 -1.98 3.54
CA GLY A 63 -1.40 -3.02 4.54
C GLY A 63 -0.97 -4.42 4.08
N ALA A 64 -0.23 -4.52 2.97
CA ALA A 64 0.21 -5.79 2.40
C ALA A 64 1.21 -6.52 3.31
N THR A 65 1.29 -7.84 3.22
CA THR A 65 2.41 -8.61 3.77
C THR A 65 3.67 -8.38 2.93
N ALA A 66 4.85 -8.76 3.44
CA ALA A 66 6.09 -8.66 2.67
C ALA A 66 6.04 -9.49 1.38
N MET A 67 5.39 -10.65 1.41
CA MET A 67 5.19 -11.52 0.25
C MET A 67 4.29 -10.86 -0.79
N GLU A 68 3.12 -10.36 -0.36
CA GLU A 68 2.16 -9.68 -1.23
C GLU A 68 2.78 -8.43 -1.88
N GLN A 69 3.54 -7.63 -1.13
CA GLN A 69 4.20 -6.44 -1.67
C GLN A 69 5.22 -6.78 -2.77
N ARG A 70 5.97 -7.89 -2.63
CA ARG A 70 6.89 -8.37 -3.68
C ARG A 70 6.13 -8.82 -4.93
N MET A 71 5.01 -9.52 -4.75
CA MET A 71 4.15 -9.96 -5.85
C MET A 71 3.53 -8.76 -6.58
N LEU A 72 3.03 -7.77 -5.82
CA LEU A 72 2.46 -6.53 -6.33
C LEU A 72 3.50 -5.76 -7.15
N ALA A 73 4.71 -5.60 -6.63
CA ALA A 73 5.78 -4.91 -7.33
C ALA A 73 6.13 -5.61 -8.67
N ARG A 74 6.15 -6.95 -8.70
CA ARG A 74 6.36 -7.72 -9.94
C ARG A 74 5.20 -7.52 -10.93
N ALA A 75 3.96 -7.56 -10.45
CA ALA A 75 2.77 -7.36 -11.29
C ALA A 75 2.75 -5.94 -11.91
N ILE A 76 2.98 -4.89 -11.11
CA ILE A 76 3.04 -3.51 -11.62
C ILE A 76 4.17 -3.33 -12.63
N LYS A 77 5.36 -3.87 -12.36
CA LYS A 77 6.49 -3.78 -13.30
C LYS A 77 6.18 -4.46 -14.64
N ARG A 78 5.51 -5.61 -14.62
CA ARG A 78 5.04 -6.29 -15.84
C ARG A 78 3.98 -5.48 -16.57
N ALA A 79 2.98 -4.95 -15.86
CA ALA A 79 1.94 -4.12 -16.44
C ALA A 79 2.53 -2.86 -17.11
N ARG A 80 3.55 -2.25 -16.51
CA ARG A 80 4.28 -1.11 -17.10
C ARG A 80 5.05 -1.48 -18.36
N TYR A 81 5.73 -2.61 -18.35
CA TYR A 81 6.44 -3.11 -19.53
C TYR A 81 5.48 -3.39 -20.70
N MET A 82 4.26 -3.85 -20.39
CA MET A 82 3.19 -4.07 -21.37
C MET A 82 2.38 -2.81 -21.72
N ALA A 83 2.85 -1.61 -21.33
CA ALA A 83 2.18 -0.33 -21.54
C ALA A 83 0.75 -0.22 -20.95
N LEU A 84 0.35 -1.12 -20.05
CA LEU A 84 -0.96 -1.09 -19.38
C LEU A 84 -1.02 -0.04 -18.25
N LEU A 85 0.14 0.28 -17.66
CA LEU A 85 0.27 1.27 -16.59
C LEU A 85 1.45 2.22 -16.88
N PRO A 86 1.34 3.50 -16.51
CA PRO A 86 2.43 4.46 -16.69
C PRO A 86 3.57 4.25 -15.68
N TYR A 87 4.78 4.63 -16.08
CA TYR A 87 5.94 4.75 -15.17
C TYR A 87 5.89 6.04 -14.36
N VAL A 88 5.51 7.13 -15.01
CA VAL A 88 5.37 8.48 -14.45
C VAL A 88 4.10 9.07 -15.02
N THR A 89 3.33 9.73 -14.18
CA THR A 89 2.19 10.55 -14.60
C THR A 89 2.49 11.99 -14.21
N THR A 90 2.53 12.86 -15.21
CA THR A 90 2.72 14.32 -15.05
C THR A 90 1.38 15.02 -14.82
N ALA A 91 0.40 14.31 -14.27
CA ALA A 91 -0.89 14.93 -13.94
C ALA A 91 -0.67 15.85 -12.73
N MET A 92 -0.43 17.12 -13.03
CA MET A 92 -0.69 18.27 -12.19
C MET A 92 -2.04 18.84 -12.60
#